data_AF-A0A2T0Q2R4-F1
#
_entry.id   AF-A0A2T0Q2R4-F1
#
_cell.length_a   1.000
_cell.length_b   1.000
_cell.length_c   1.000
_cell.angle_alpha   90.00
_cell.angle_beta   90.00
_cell.angle_gamma   90.00
#
_symmetry.space_group_name_H-M   'P 1'
#
loop_
_entity.id
_entity.type
_entity.pdbx_description
1 polymer ?
#
loop_
_entity_poly.entity_id
_entity_poly.type
_entity_poly.pdbx_seq_one_letter_code
_entity_poly.pdbx_strand_id
1 'polypeptide(L)'
;MVTIAAVGVLAAGTVAGAPVLAAPGPAAQAPAAAQECEYPADVLDLDSWKIQLPIGEEESPDEVEQPELASYAVDPWFTVAENCEGVRFRAAVDGVTTSGSNYPRSELREMDGDDEASWAADEGRHVMTIDQTVTRLPNDRPHLVVGQIHGGDDDVSVFRIEGSNLYVTDGDDSNHQLVTDDFRLNTRFQVRFVVEDGTIHAYYNGEEVATLDADFTTGYFKAGAYTQANCGNSDPCDEDNYGEVIIHDVTIGEDAGTPPDQDPPAGDELEVSEVTASGDDGNEPENTLDGDLGTRWSDEGDGVWIEYDLGSVRQVGSVGLAWHRGDTRRHDFEIRTSDDGTDWTTRYEGSSGGETLREEVYALGEPADARYVRIVGSGNTDNDWTSITETRILGGQD
;
A
#
# COMPACT_ATOMS: atom_id res chain seq x y z
N MET A 1 -44.54 -90.32 -7.76
CA MET A 1 -43.22 -90.94 -7.93
C MET A 1 -42.41 -90.10 -8.90
N VAL A 2 -41.22 -89.68 -8.46
CA VAL A 2 -39.96 -89.48 -9.21
C VAL A 2 -39.98 -88.62 -10.50
N THR A 3 -39.43 -87.42 -10.34
CA THR A 3 -38.36 -86.73 -11.10
C THR A 3 -37.96 -87.21 -12.51
N ILE A 4 -37.81 -86.28 -13.48
CA ILE A 4 -36.54 -85.80 -14.10
C ILE A 4 -36.83 -84.86 -15.31
N ALA A 5 -35.94 -83.88 -15.45
CA ALA A 5 -35.90 -82.70 -16.31
C ALA A 5 -35.61 -82.94 -17.81
N ALA A 6 -35.84 -81.89 -18.61
CA ALA A 6 -34.99 -81.53 -19.76
C ALA A 6 -35.11 -80.02 -20.09
N VAL A 7 -33.97 -79.40 -20.35
CA VAL A 7 -33.77 -77.98 -20.71
C VAL A 7 -33.86 -77.80 -22.22
N GLY A 8 -34.44 -76.69 -22.68
CA GLY A 8 -34.46 -76.26 -24.08
C GLY A 8 -34.35 -74.73 -24.18
N VAL A 9 -33.30 -74.29 -24.89
CA VAL A 9 -32.83 -72.91 -25.11
C VAL A 9 -33.81 -72.07 -25.93
N LEU A 10 -33.92 -70.76 -25.64
CA LEU A 10 -34.43 -69.75 -26.59
C LEU A 10 -33.65 -68.44 -26.44
N ALA A 11 -33.12 -67.97 -27.56
CA ALA A 11 -32.36 -66.74 -27.74
C ALA A 11 -33.28 -65.51 -27.69
N ALA A 12 -32.82 -64.43 -27.05
CA ALA A 12 -33.47 -63.12 -27.09
C ALA A 12 -32.63 -62.14 -27.91
N GLY A 13 -33.24 -61.57 -28.94
CA GLY A 13 -32.66 -60.57 -29.83
C GLY A 13 -32.50 -59.20 -29.16
N THR A 14 -31.43 -58.53 -29.54
CA THR A 14 -31.03 -57.17 -29.13
C THR A 14 -31.88 -56.09 -29.81
N VAL A 15 -32.35 -55.11 -29.03
CA VAL A 15 -32.88 -53.83 -29.54
C VAL A 15 -31.85 -52.75 -29.24
N ALA A 16 -31.40 -52.04 -30.28
CA ALA A 16 -30.41 -50.97 -30.20
C ALA A 16 -31.03 -49.68 -29.64
N GLY A 17 -30.44 -49.12 -28.57
CA GLY A 17 -30.72 -47.77 -28.09
C GLY A 17 -29.81 -46.76 -28.80
N ALA A 18 -30.38 -45.64 -29.26
CA ALA A 18 -29.64 -44.54 -29.86
C ALA A 18 -28.83 -43.77 -28.79
N PRO A 19 -27.65 -43.22 -29.13
CA PRO A 19 -26.84 -42.45 -28.17
C PRO A 19 -27.46 -41.08 -27.94
N VAL A 20 -27.54 -40.67 -26.68
CA VAL A 20 -27.83 -39.28 -26.28
C VAL A 20 -26.51 -38.51 -26.40
N LEU A 21 -26.48 -37.48 -27.26
CA LEU A 21 -25.36 -36.54 -27.34
C LEU A 21 -25.42 -35.61 -26.13
N ALA A 22 -24.39 -35.65 -25.28
CA ALA A 22 -24.19 -34.68 -24.22
C ALA A 22 -23.87 -33.31 -24.83
N ALA A 23 -24.53 -32.25 -24.33
CA ALA A 23 -24.20 -30.88 -24.69
C ALA A 23 -22.79 -30.53 -24.18
N PRO A 24 -22.01 -29.71 -24.92
CA PRO A 24 -20.72 -29.23 -24.43
C PRO A 24 -20.95 -28.39 -23.16
N GLY A 25 -20.19 -28.69 -22.11
CA GLY A 25 -20.15 -27.84 -20.91
C GLY A 25 -19.66 -26.43 -21.24
N PRO A 26 -19.95 -25.44 -20.39
CA PRO A 26 -19.40 -24.10 -20.57
C PRO A 26 -17.87 -24.22 -20.65
N ALA A 27 -17.29 -23.61 -21.68
CA ALA A 27 -15.84 -23.51 -21.79
C ALA A 27 -15.32 -22.82 -20.52
N ALA A 28 -14.36 -23.44 -19.84
CA ALA A 28 -13.60 -22.78 -18.79
C ALA A 28 -13.07 -21.47 -19.38
N GLN A 29 -13.43 -20.35 -18.76
CA GLN A 29 -12.84 -19.07 -19.10
C GLN A 29 -11.33 -19.20 -18.91
N ALA A 30 -10.56 -18.77 -19.91
CA ALA A 30 -9.14 -18.59 -19.74
C ALA A 30 -8.92 -17.64 -18.55
N PRO A 31 -7.89 -17.84 -17.72
CA PRO A 31 -7.58 -16.90 -16.64
C PRO A 31 -7.47 -15.51 -17.26
N ALA A 32 -8.08 -14.52 -16.60
CA ALA A 32 -7.84 -13.13 -16.93
C ALA A 32 -6.32 -12.89 -16.86
N ALA A 33 -5.77 -12.23 -17.88
CA ALA A 33 -4.36 -11.84 -17.83
C ALA A 33 -4.16 -10.96 -16.58
N ALA A 34 -3.17 -11.27 -15.76
CA ALA A 34 -2.72 -10.37 -14.71
C ALA A 34 -2.43 -9.01 -15.36
N GLN A 35 -2.90 -7.94 -14.74
CA GLN A 35 -2.67 -6.59 -15.25
C GLN A 35 -1.16 -6.33 -15.19
N GLU A 36 -0.51 -6.33 -16.36
CA GLU A 36 0.89 -5.94 -16.48
C GLU A 36 0.92 -4.41 -16.35
N CYS A 37 1.41 -3.88 -15.23
CA CYS A 37 1.65 -2.44 -15.08
C CYS A 37 2.98 -2.15 -15.75
N GLU A 38 2.93 -1.56 -16.93
CA GLU A 38 4.11 -1.31 -17.78
C GLU A 38 4.71 0.06 -17.45
N TYR A 39 3.85 1.04 -17.12
CA TYR A 39 4.24 2.41 -16.87
C TYR A 39 3.85 2.84 -15.44
N PRO A 40 4.61 3.76 -14.83
CA PRO A 40 4.24 4.41 -13.57
C PRO A 40 2.80 4.93 -13.51
N ALA A 41 2.26 5.44 -14.63
CA ALA A 41 0.87 5.91 -14.73
C ALA A 41 -0.17 4.78 -14.68
N ASP A 42 0.23 3.51 -14.82
CA ASP A 42 -0.66 2.36 -14.57
C ASP A 42 -0.83 2.07 -13.07
N VAL A 43 0.03 2.66 -12.22
CA VAL A 43 0.09 2.44 -10.77
C VAL A 43 -0.36 3.67 -9.98
N LEU A 44 0.13 4.85 -10.36
CA LEU A 44 -0.20 6.13 -9.73
C LEU A 44 -1.06 6.99 -10.67
N ASP A 45 -1.98 7.77 -10.10
CA ASP A 45 -2.63 8.85 -10.86
C ASP A 45 -1.64 10.00 -11.09
N LEU A 46 -1.18 10.10 -12.34
CA LEU A 46 -0.18 11.09 -12.78
C LEU A 46 -0.79 12.23 -13.61
N ASP A 47 -2.11 12.37 -13.65
CA ASP A 47 -2.78 13.37 -14.51
C ASP A 47 -2.43 14.81 -14.09
N SER A 48 -2.23 15.05 -12.80
CA SER A 48 -1.86 16.34 -12.21
C SER A 48 -0.38 16.47 -11.91
N TRP A 49 0.49 15.82 -12.69
CA TRP A 49 1.93 15.82 -12.42
C TRP A 49 2.77 15.97 -13.70
N LYS A 50 3.94 16.58 -13.55
CA LYS A 50 5.11 16.33 -14.41
C LYS A 50 6.21 15.67 -13.59
N ILE A 51 7.14 14.97 -14.23
CA ILE A 51 8.32 14.37 -13.57
C ILE A 51 9.60 15.09 -13.97
N GLN A 52 10.43 15.46 -13.00
CA GLN A 52 11.82 15.88 -13.22
C GLN A 52 12.74 14.70 -12.90
N LEU A 53 13.75 14.45 -13.75
CA LEU A 53 14.66 13.31 -13.65
C LEU A 53 16.09 13.72 -13.25
N PRO A 54 16.91 12.81 -12.71
CA PRO A 54 18.30 13.07 -12.36
C PRO A 54 19.26 12.89 -13.56
N ILE A 55 18.74 12.95 -14.78
CA ILE A 55 19.45 12.83 -16.05
C ILE A 55 19.15 14.06 -16.90
N GLY A 56 19.91 14.27 -17.97
CA GLY A 56 19.73 15.40 -18.89
C GLY A 56 21.06 16.09 -19.16
N GLU A 57 20.99 17.36 -19.54
CA GLU A 57 22.17 18.21 -19.73
C GLU A 57 22.58 18.88 -18.41
N GLU A 58 23.85 19.25 -18.27
CA GLU A 58 24.36 19.95 -17.08
C GLU A 58 23.49 21.18 -16.75
N GLU A 59 23.06 21.30 -15.49
CA GLU A 59 22.16 22.35 -14.99
C GLU A 59 20.73 22.36 -15.58
N SER A 60 20.38 21.36 -16.40
CA SER A 60 19.12 21.24 -17.14
C SER A 60 18.62 19.78 -17.13
N PRO A 61 18.08 19.30 -16.00
CA PRO A 61 17.50 17.97 -15.89
C PRO A 61 16.32 17.80 -16.86
N ASP A 62 16.15 16.58 -17.37
CA ASP A 62 15.03 16.23 -18.24
C ASP A 62 13.72 16.29 -17.44
N GLU A 63 12.70 16.89 -18.05
CA GLU A 63 11.32 16.90 -17.54
C GLU A 63 10.40 16.20 -18.54
N VAL A 64 9.42 15.46 -18.03
CA VAL A 64 8.38 14.81 -18.85
C VAL A 64 7.01 15.24 -18.35
N GLU A 65 6.22 15.81 -19.25
CA GLU A 65 4.87 16.32 -19.00
C GLU A 65 3.83 15.42 -19.69
N GLN A 66 2.56 15.62 -19.36
CA GLN A 66 1.47 15.00 -20.11
C GLN A 66 1.43 15.54 -21.56
N PRO A 67 1.01 14.72 -22.55
CA PRO A 67 0.55 13.34 -22.44
C PRO A 67 1.66 12.28 -22.49
N GLU A 68 2.94 12.66 -22.59
CA GLU A 68 4.05 11.71 -22.68
C GLU A 68 4.21 10.91 -21.39
N LEU A 69 4.05 11.58 -20.24
CA LEU A 69 4.15 10.98 -18.91
C LEU A 69 3.25 9.76 -18.71
N ALA A 70 2.03 9.75 -19.28
CA ALA A 70 1.09 8.64 -19.20
C ALA A 70 1.63 7.30 -19.76
N SER A 71 2.72 7.32 -20.52
CA SER A 71 3.37 6.12 -21.07
C SER A 71 4.89 6.20 -20.97
N TYR A 72 5.39 6.90 -19.95
CA TYR A 72 6.82 7.13 -19.77
C TYR A 72 7.38 6.33 -18.59
N ALA A 73 8.51 5.66 -18.82
CA ALA A 73 9.30 5.02 -17.78
C ALA A 73 10.79 5.05 -18.18
N VAL A 74 11.66 5.18 -17.19
CA VAL A 74 13.12 5.12 -17.37
C VAL A 74 13.76 4.45 -16.16
N ASP A 75 14.26 3.23 -16.35
CA ASP A 75 15.02 2.51 -15.30
C ASP A 75 16.46 3.07 -15.19
N PRO A 76 17.00 3.24 -13.96
CA PRO A 76 16.38 2.96 -12.66
C PRO A 76 15.66 4.16 -12.00
N TRP A 77 15.56 5.31 -12.69
CA TRP A 77 15.21 6.59 -12.09
C TRP A 77 13.71 6.78 -11.80
N PHE A 78 12.86 6.31 -12.71
CA PHE A 78 11.41 6.44 -12.64
C PHE A 78 10.75 5.26 -13.36
N THR A 79 10.37 4.22 -12.62
CA THR A 79 9.84 2.98 -13.20
C THR A 79 8.93 2.25 -12.21
N VAL A 80 8.11 1.33 -12.70
CA VAL A 80 7.23 0.51 -11.85
C VAL A 80 8.08 -0.39 -10.96
N ALA A 81 7.75 -0.44 -9.67
CA ALA A 81 8.37 -1.37 -8.73
C ALA A 81 7.93 -2.81 -9.01
N GLU A 82 8.61 -3.80 -8.41
CA GLU A 82 8.25 -5.19 -8.58
C GLU A 82 6.77 -5.44 -8.19
N ASN A 83 6.10 -6.37 -8.89
CA ASN A 83 4.70 -6.75 -8.65
C ASN A 83 3.65 -5.61 -8.68
N CYS A 84 3.95 -4.49 -9.35
CA CYS A 84 3.09 -3.30 -9.34
C CYS A 84 2.84 -2.72 -7.93
N GLU A 85 3.75 -2.94 -6.98
CA GLU A 85 3.56 -2.49 -5.59
C GLU A 85 3.66 -0.97 -5.44
N GLY A 86 4.25 -0.27 -6.41
CA GLY A 86 4.38 1.19 -6.42
C GLY A 86 5.23 1.66 -7.60
N VAL A 87 5.67 2.90 -7.54
CA VAL A 87 6.59 3.51 -8.50
C VAL A 87 7.89 3.86 -7.81
N ARG A 88 9.00 3.39 -8.37
CA ARG A 88 10.34 3.73 -7.94
C ARG A 88 10.72 5.12 -8.42
N PHE A 89 11.20 5.93 -7.49
CA PHE A 89 11.92 7.17 -7.72
C PHE A 89 13.33 7.04 -7.16
N ARG A 90 14.34 7.19 -8.02
CA ARG A 90 15.75 7.11 -7.63
C ARG A 90 16.51 8.34 -8.11
N ALA A 91 17.37 8.90 -7.26
CA ALA A 91 18.31 9.94 -7.63
C ALA A 91 19.70 9.67 -7.03
N ALA A 92 20.68 9.41 -7.88
CA ALA A 92 22.07 9.18 -7.48
C ALA A 92 22.83 10.48 -7.24
N VAL A 93 23.86 10.44 -6.41
CA VAL A 93 24.66 11.61 -5.98
C VAL A 93 25.44 12.28 -7.12
N ASP A 94 25.62 11.60 -8.25
CA ASP A 94 26.22 12.12 -9.48
C ASP A 94 25.19 12.59 -10.51
N GLY A 95 23.90 12.56 -10.14
CA GLY A 95 22.80 12.97 -11.01
C GLY A 95 22.83 14.45 -11.40
N VAL A 96 22.19 14.76 -12.52
CA VAL A 96 22.01 16.12 -13.02
C VAL A 96 21.13 16.91 -12.05
N THR A 97 21.50 18.17 -11.83
CA THR A 97 20.76 19.08 -10.95
C THR A 97 20.22 20.26 -11.75
N THR A 98 19.11 20.84 -11.29
CA THR A 98 18.60 22.10 -11.85
C THR A 98 19.55 23.23 -11.50
N SER A 99 19.71 24.20 -12.42
CA SER A 99 20.34 25.49 -12.15
C SER A 99 19.95 26.04 -10.76
N GLY A 100 20.95 26.27 -9.89
CA GLY A 100 20.73 26.81 -8.54
C GLY A 100 20.49 25.77 -7.43
N SER A 101 20.19 24.52 -7.78
CA SER A 101 20.17 23.40 -6.82
C SER A 101 21.48 22.61 -6.89
N ASN A 102 21.96 22.17 -5.73
CA ASN A 102 23.15 21.33 -5.62
C ASN A 102 22.80 19.84 -5.55
N TYR A 103 21.52 19.47 -5.62
CA TYR A 103 21.07 18.13 -5.30
C TYR A 103 20.18 17.53 -6.40
N PRO A 104 20.42 16.26 -6.78
CA PRO A 104 19.68 15.58 -7.83
C PRO A 104 18.34 15.05 -7.32
N ARG A 105 17.37 14.90 -8.24
CA ARG A 105 16.03 14.42 -7.92
C ARG A 105 15.41 13.59 -9.02
N SER A 106 14.60 12.62 -8.63
CA SER A 106 13.54 12.02 -9.43
C SER A 106 12.26 12.34 -8.70
N GLU A 107 11.54 13.37 -9.15
CA GLU A 107 10.52 14.00 -8.34
C GLU A 107 9.39 14.60 -9.17
N LEU A 108 8.16 14.27 -8.81
CA LEU A 108 6.95 14.82 -9.37
C LEU A 108 6.77 16.28 -8.94
N ARG A 109 6.27 17.12 -9.84
CA ARG A 109 5.88 18.52 -9.62
C ARG A 109 4.41 18.65 -9.99
N GLU A 110 3.59 19.12 -9.05
CA GLU A 110 2.13 19.26 -9.21
C GLU A 110 1.77 20.10 -10.44
N MET A 111 0.77 19.75 -11.22
CA MET A 111 0.30 20.50 -12.39
C MET A 111 -1.20 20.77 -12.27
N ASP A 112 -1.66 21.88 -12.86
CA ASP A 112 -3.08 22.23 -13.03
C ASP A 112 -3.43 22.15 -14.52
N GLY A 113 -3.74 20.94 -14.99
CA GLY A 113 -3.88 20.66 -16.41
C GLY A 113 -2.53 20.79 -17.13
N ASP A 114 -2.49 21.62 -18.18
CA ASP A 114 -1.27 21.89 -18.95
C ASP A 114 -0.39 22.96 -18.29
N ASP A 115 -0.88 23.63 -17.24
CA ASP A 115 -0.20 24.73 -16.57
C ASP A 115 0.44 24.26 -15.26
N GLU A 116 1.50 24.95 -14.85
CA GLU A 116 2.10 24.79 -13.55
C GLU A 116 1.14 25.23 -12.44
N ALA A 117 0.76 24.30 -11.55
CA ALA A 117 0.02 24.61 -10.32
C ALA A 117 0.72 25.71 -9.51
N SER A 118 -0.08 26.61 -8.95
CA SER A 118 0.35 27.74 -8.13
C SER A 118 -0.83 28.21 -7.29
N TRP A 119 -0.78 28.02 -5.99
CA TRP A 119 -1.87 28.35 -5.06
C TRP A 119 -1.40 29.13 -3.83
N ALA A 120 -2.33 29.82 -3.15
CA ALA A 120 -2.03 30.62 -1.97
C ALA A 120 -2.37 29.89 -0.68
N ALA A 121 -1.54 30.04 0.35
CA ALA A 121 -1.73 29.36 1.62
C ALA A 121 -3.02 29.79 2.35
N ASP A 122 -3.50 31.01 2.10
CA ASP A 122 -4.69 31.60 2.72
C ASP A 122 -5.96 31.51 1.85
N GLU A 123 -5.90 30.83 0.70
CA GLU A 123 -7.04 30.67 -0.22
C GLU A 123 -7.36 29.20 -0.48
N GLY A 124 -8.49 28.72 0.05
CA GLY A 124 -8.94 27.36 -0.19
C GLY A 124 -8.26 26.34 0.72
N ARG A 125 -8.28 25.08 0.29
CA ARG A 125 -7.72 23.94 1.01
C ARG A 125 -6.94 23.08 0.03
N HIS A 126 -5.66 22.90 0.29
CA HIS A 126 -4.72 22.15 -0.54
C HIS A 126 -4.20 20.97 0.25
N VAL A 127 -4.38 19.76 -0.26
CA VAL A 127 -3.90 18.55 0.42
C VAL A 127 -3.07 17.74 -0.54
N MET A 128 -1.92 17.29 -0.08
CA MET A 128 -1.16 16.22 -0.70
C MET A 128 -0.97 15.11 0.32
N THR A 129 -1.25 13.89 -0.11
CA THR A 129 -0.99 12.68 0.67
C THR A 129 -0.07 11.76 -0.13
N ILE A 130 0.99 11.26 0.51
CA ILE A 130 1.96 10.36 -0.10
C ILE A 130 2.08 9.12 0.78
N ASP A 131 1.77 7.96 0.23
CA ASP A 131 2.02 6.65 0.83
C ASP A 131 3.23 6.02 0.16
N GLN A 132 4.27 5.73 0.94
CA GLN A 132 5.59 5.45 0.42
C GLN A 132 6.46 4.58 1.32
N THR A 133 7.49 4.00 0.72
CA THR A 133 8.55 3.24 1.38
C THR A 133 9.91 3.76 0.93
N VAL A 134 10.75 4.19 1.86
CA VAL A 134 12.14 4.56 1.55
C VAL A 134 13.01 3.31 1.61
N THR A 135 13.58 2.92 0.48
CA THR A 135 14.37 1.69 0.35
C THR A 135 15.87 1.95 0.48
N ARG A 136 16.32 3.18 0.20
CA ARG A 136 17.74 3.53 0.29
C ARG A 136 18.00 5.00 0.58
N LEU A 137 19.06 5.25 1.35
CA LEU A 137 19.66 6.57 1.54
C LEU A 137 21.06 6.61 0.91
N PRO A 138 21.53 7.77 0.44
CA PRO A 138 22.89 7.93 -0.07
C PRO A 138 23.94 7.68 1.03
N ASN A 139 25.15 7.33 0.64
CA ASN A 139 26.29 7.14 1.55
C ASN A 139 26.73 8.47 2.18
N ASP A 140 27.50 8.42 3.26
CA ASP A 140 28.15 9.53 4.02
C ASP A 140 27.24 10.66 4.53
N ARG A 141 26.31 11.13 3.72
CA ARG A 141 25.24 12.07 4.02
C ARG A 141 23.88 11.41 3.71
N PRO A 142 23.41 10.47 4.56
CA PRO A 142 22.20 9.67 4.33
C PRO A 142 20.91 10.50 4.50
N HIS A 143 20.74 11.49 3.62
CA HIS A 143 19.71 12.50 3.72
C HIS A 143 18.83 12.45 2.46
N LEU A 144 17.52 12.45 2.63
CA LEU A 144 16.54 12.34 1.55
C LEU A 144 15.30 13.17 1.87
N VAL A 145 14.80 13.93 0.90
CA VAL A 145 13.47 14.57 0.97
C VAL A 145 12.49 13.75 0.16
N VAL A 146 11.31 13.51 0.73
CA VAL A 146 10.31 12.54 0.22
C VAL A 146 8.92 13.14 -0.02
N GLY A 147 8.76 14.44 0.18
CA GLY A 147 7.50 15.14 0.00
C GLY A 147 7.64 16.57 0.47
N GLN A 148 7.11 17.53 -0.30
CA GLN A 148 7.36 18.93 -0.04
C GLN A 148 6.27 19.86 -0.54
N ILE A 149 6.17 21.01 0.15
CA ILE A 149 5.55 22.23 -0.34
C ILE A 149 6.68 23.16 -0.76
N HIS A 150 6.64 23.62 -2.00
CA HIS A 150 7.54 24.64 -2.51
C HIS A 150 6.76 25.91 -2.82
N GLY A 151 7.36 27.09 -2.62
CA GLY A 151 6.69 28.37 -2.87
C GLY A 151 7.70 29.49 -3.18
N GLY A 152 7.39 30.33 -4.17
CA GLY A 152 8.32 31.36 -4.61
C GLY A 152 9.66 30.78 -5.11
N ASP A 153 10.76 31.23 -4.52
CA ASP A 153 12.12 30.86 -4.92
C ASP A 153 12.73 29.70 -4.08
N ASP A 154 12.02 29.16 -3.07
CA ASP A 154 12.59 28.15 -2.15
C ASP A 154 11.56 27.16 -1.57
N ASP A 155 12.07 26.11 -0.93
CA ASP A 155 11.27 25.11 -0.21
C ASP A 155 10.57 25.78 1.00
N VAL A 156 9.26 25.55 1.17
CA VAL A 156 8.49 26.09 2.31
C VAL A 156 8.55 25.12 3.49
N SER A 157 8.21 23.86 3.27
CA SER A 157 8.27 22.80 4.27
C SER A 157 8.36 21.45 3.58
N VAL A 158 9.22 20.57 4.10
CA VAL A 158 9.48 19.25 3.52
C VAL A 158 9.51 18.17 4.59
N PHE A 159 9.15 16.93 4.21
CA PHE A 159 9.47 15.74 4.97
C PHE A 159 10.89 15.29 4.63
N ARG A 160 11.78 15.39 5.61
CA ARG A 160 13.22 15.19 5.46
C ARG A 160 13.72 14.07 6.35
N ILE A 161 14.39 13.09 5.75
CA ILE A 161 15.04 12.00 6.46
C ILE A 161 16.54 12.30 6.57
N GLU A 162 17.12 12.08 7.75
CA GLU A 162 18.55 12.14 8.03
C GLU A 162 18.97 10.92 8.86
N GLY A 163 19.45 9.88 8.19
CA GLY A 163 19.75 8.59 8.83
C GLY A 163 18.48 7.95 9.39
N SER A 164 18.38 7.83 10.71
CA SER A 164 17.20 7.29 11.40
C SER A 164 16.21 8.38 11.85
N ASN A 165 16.45 9.66 11.54
CA ASN A 165 15.54 10.73 11.94
C ASN A 165 14.66 11.14 10.76
N LEU A 166 13.36 11.30 11.01
CA LEU A 166 12.43 11.97 10.11
C LEU A 166 12.04 13.32 10.71
N TYR A 167 12.08 14.37 9.90
CA TYR A 167 11.74 15.75 10.27
C TYR A 167 10.68 16.33 9.35
N VAL A 168 9.91 17.28 9.88
CA VAL A 168 9.23 18.33 9.10
C VAL A 168 10.06 19.61 9.24
N THR A 169 10.38 20.27 8.12
CA THR A 169 11.18 21.51 8.09
C THR A 169 10.30 22.76 8.13
N ASP A 170 10.91 23.90 8.47
CA ASP A 170 10.31 25.24 8.37
C ASP A 170 11.29 26.16 7.63
N GLY A 171 11.12 26.27 6.31
CA GLY A 171 12.10 26.89 5.40
C GLY A 171 13.50 26.31 5.60
N ASP A 172 14.47 27.20 5.89
CA ASP A 172 15.87 26.86 6.13
C ASP A 172 16.13 26.05 7.42
N ASP A 173 15.15 25.96 8.34
CA ASP A 173 15.28 25.13 9.54
C ASP A 173 15.02 23.66 9.22
N SER A 174 16.09 22.97 8.81
CA SER A 174 16.07 21.57 8.40
C SER A 174 15.69 20.58 9.51
N ASN A 175 15.66 21.00 10.78
CA ASN A 175 15.33 20.14 11.91
C ASN A 175 14.24 20.74 12.81
N HIS A 176 13.34 21.55 12.24
CA HIS A 176 12.27 22.25 12.96
C HIS A 176 11.46 21.33 13.88
N GLN A 177 10.87 20.25 13.32
CA GLN A 177 10.10 19.28 14.09
C GLN A 177 10.61 17.87 13.83
N LEU A 178 11.12 17.20 14.87
CA LEU A 178 11.42 15.76 14.84
C LEU A 178 10.10 14.97 14.89
N VAL A 179 9.86 14.15 13.87
CA VAL A 179 8.71 13.25 13.78
C VAL A 179 9.01 11.93 14.48
N THR A 180 10.14 11.31 14.16
CA THR A 180 10.65 10.09 14.81
C THR A 180 12.18 10.03 14.68
N ASP A 181 12.85 9.46 15.67
CA ASP A 181 14.29 9.17 15.67
C ASP A 181 14.64 7.69 15.39
N ASP A 182 13.61 6.87 15.16
CA ASP A 182 13.70 5.45 14.78
C ASP A 182 13.07 5.18 13.40
N PHE A 183 13.35 6.05 12.43
CA PHE A 183 13.01 5.81 11.03
C PHE A 183 13.76 4.59 10.50
N ARG A 184 13.02 3.62 9.96
CA ARG A 184 13.55 2.36 9.42
C ARG A 184 13.27 2.28 7.93
N LEU A 185 14.32 1.98 7.16
CA LEU A 185 14.19 1.73 5.73
C LEU A 185 13.35 0.48 5.48
N ASN A 186 12.66 0.45 4.34
CA ASN A 186 11.72 -0.60 3.94
C ASN A 186 10.50 -0.74 4.86
N THR A 187 10.22 0.27 5.69
CA THR A 187 8.93 0.42 6.37
C THR A 187 8.06 1.37 5.55
N ARG A 188 6.84 0.95 5.25
CA ARG A 188 5.84 1.79 4.59
C ARG A 188 5.31 2.83 5.58
N PHE A 189 5.10 4.05 5.11
CA PHE A 189 4.57 5.13 5.92
C PHE A 189 3.85 6.14 5.03
N GLN A 190 2.98 6.94 5.63
CA GLN A 190 2.33 8.04 4.96
C GLN A 190 2.74 9.38 5.55
N VAL A 191 2.95 10.34 4.66
CA VAL A 191 3.05 11.74 4.99
C VAL A 191 1.93 12.50 4.30
N ARG A 192 1.40 13.52 4.97
CA ARG A 192 0.37 14.38 4.40
C ARG A 192 0.60 15.82 4.79
N PHE A 193 0.42 16.71 3.82
CA PHE A 193 0.31 18.14 4.06
C PHE A 193 -1.11 18.59 3.80
N VAL A 194 -1.66 19.39 4.72
CA VAL A 194 -2.90 20.15 4.52
C VAL A 194 -2.56 21.62 4.68
N VAL A 195 -2.83 22.42 3.65
CA VAL A 195 -2.66 23.88 3.70
C VAL A 195 -4.02 24.53 3.58
N GLU A 196 -4.41 25.26 4.62
CA GLU A 196 -5.66 26.04 4.65
C GLU A 196 -5.53 27.20 5.65
N ASP A 197 -6.28 28.27 5.43
CA ASP A 197 -6.35 29.43 6.33
C ASP A 197 -4.97 30.00 6.74
N GLY A 198 -3.97 29.95 5.85
CA GLY A 198 -2.61 30.44 6.10
C GLY A 198 -1.79 29.55 7.03
N THR A 199 -2.14 28.27 7.14
CA THR A 199 -1.50 27.30 8.03
C THR A 199 -1.14 26.03 7.26
N ILE A 200 0.05 25.48 7.51
CA ILE A 200 0.44 24.13 7.08
C ILE A 200 0.23 23.18 8.26
N HIS A 201 -0.57 22.14 8.07
CA HIS A 201 -0.65 20.99 8.96
C HIS A 201 0.07 19.82 8.31
N ALA A 202 1.06 19.27 9.01
CA ALA A 202 1.83 18.11 8.56
C ALA A 202 1.42 16.89 9.38
N TYR A 203 1.14 15.78 8.70
CA TYR A 203 0.75 14.51 9.32
C TYR A 203 1.74 13.41 8.96
N TYR A 204 1.97 12.52 9.91
CA TYR A 204 2.72 11.27 9.74
C TYR A 204 1.86 10.11 10.24
N ASN A 205 1.57 9.14 9.37
CA ASN A 205 0.71 7.99 9.66
C ASN A 205 -0.64 8.39 10.32
N GLY A 206 -1.23 9.48 9.84
CA GLY A 206 -2.52 10.02 10.31
C GLY A 206 -2.46 10.94 11.53
N GLU A 207 -1.35 10.96 12.27
CA GLU A 207 -1.17 11.86 13.41
C GLU A 207 -0.63 13.21 12.94
N GLU A 208 -1.22 14.32 13.41
CA GLU A 208 -0.67 15.65 13.16
C GLU A 208 0.62 15.83 13.96
N VAL A 209 1.74 16.01 13.26
CA VAL A 209 3.07 16.08 13.87
C VAL A 209 3.62 17.50 13.90
N ALA A 210 3.14 18.39 13.02
CA ALA A 210 3.54 19.80 13.01
C ALA A 210 2.39 20.70 12.52
N THR A 211 2.40 21.94 13.02
CA THR A 211 1.55 23.03 12.54
C THR A 211 2.45 24.25 12.33
N LEU A 212 2.47 24.82 11.12
CA LEU A 212 3.33 25.95 10.76
C LEU A 212 2.52 27.10 10.20
N ASP A 213 2.93 28.34 10.49
CA ASP A 213 2.39 29.53 9.82
C ASP A 213 2.84 29.52 8.35
N ALA A 214 1.95 29.88 7.42
CA ALA A 214 2.22 29.89 5.99
C ALA A 214 1.81 31.23 5.35
N ASP A 215 2.76 31.92 4.73
CA ASP A 215 2.57 33.20 4.04
C ASP A 215 3.18 33.13 2.64
N PHE A 216 2.48 32.47 1.72
CA PHE A 216 2.89 32.37 0.31
C PHE A 216 1.67 32.35 -0.62
N THR A 217 1.90 32.75 -1.88
CA THR A 217 0.87 32.85 -2.94
C THR A 217 1.15 32.01 -4.18
N THR A 218 2.25 31.25 -4.15
CA THR A 218 2.78 30.49 -5.31
C THR A 218 3.17 29.06 -4.92
N GLY A 219 2.42 28.49 -3.96
CA GLY A 219 2.60 27.14 -3.46
C GLY A 219 2.30 26.09 -4.51
N TYR A 220 3.04 24.99 -4.45
CA TYR A 220 2.76 23.76 -5.17
C TYR A 220 3.40 22.56 -4.46
N PHE A 221 2.85 21.39 -4.69
CA PHE A 221 3.31 20.14 -4.11
C PHE A 221 4.37 19.43 -4.97
N LYS A 222 5.24 18.66 -4.30
CA LYS A 222 6.18 17.74 -4.95
C LYS A 222 6.33 16.45 -4.16
N ALA A 223 6.54 15.33 -4.86
CA ALA A 223 6.66 13.99 -4.30
C ALA A 223 7.68 13.16 -5.07
N GLY A 224 8.57 12.44 -4.39
CA GLY A 224 9.59 11.60 -5.03
C GLY A 224 10.89 11.52 -4.23
N ALA A 225 11.98 11.16 -4.89
CA ALA A 225 13.31 11.10 -4.28
C ALA A 225 14.11 12.38 -4.59
N TYR A 226 14.20 13.29 -3.63
CA TYR A 226 15.11 14.45 -3.69
C TYR A 226 16.32 14.21 -2.79
N THR A 227 17.36 13.60 -3.37
CA THR A 227 18.56 13.12 -2.67
C THR A 227 19.41 14.29 -2.18
N GLN A 228 19.51 14.44 -0.87
CA GLN A 228 20.22 15.55 -0.23
C GLN A 228 21.71 15.24 -0.09
N ALA A 229 22.33 14.76 -1.17
CA ALA A 229 23.73 14.44 -1.27
C ALA A 229 24.19 14.59 -2.71
N ASN A 230 25.47 14.91 -2.89
CA ASN A 230 26.12 14.98 -4.19
C ASN A 230 27.58 14.53 -4.08
N CYS A 231 28.28 14.44 -5.21
CA CYS A 231 29.70 14.09 -5.26
C CYS A 231 30.65 14.97 -4.43
N GLY A 232 30.21 16.15 -3.96
CA GLY A 232 31.00 17.01 -3.08
C GLY A 232 30.92 16.62 -1.59
N ASN A 233 29.92 15.83 -1.20
CA ASN A 233 29.67 15.46 0.20
C ASN A 233 29.25 14.00 0.42
N SER A 234 29.34 13.16 -0.60
CA SER A 234 29.04 11.73 -0.53
C SER A 234 29.88 10.94 -1.53
N ASP A 235 30.52 9.87 -1.05
CA ASP A 235 31.35 8.97 -1.85
C ASP A 235 30.80 7.51 -1.85
N PRO A 236 31.00 6.75 -2.94
CA PRO A 236 31.59 7.18 -4.20
C PRO A 236 30.66 8.10 -5.01
N CYS A 237 31.26 8.91 -5.88
CA CYS A 237 30.55 9.72 -6.87
C CYS A 237 30.20 8.87 -8.10
N ASP A 238 29.14 8.09 -7.98
CA ASP A 238 28.61 7.26 -9.06
C ASP A 238 27.11 6.93 -8.85
N GLU A 239 26.50 6.35 -9.88
CA GLU A 239 25.08 5.98 -9.93
C GLU A 239 24.65 4.95 -8.87
N ASP A 240 25.60 4.22 -8.26
CA ASP A 240 25.31 3.21 -7.23
C ASP A 240 25.14 3.83 -5.84
N ASN A 241 25.41 5.13 -5.68
CA ASN A 241 25.21 5.89 -4.45
C ASN A 241 24.01 6.83 -4.60
N TYR A 242 22.86 6.47 -4.02
CA TYR A 242 21.59 7.14 -4.30
C TYR A 242 20.62 7.13 -3.12
N GLY A 243 19.67 8.07 -3.16
CA GLY A 243 18.41 7.99 -2.44
C GLY A 243 17.34 7.33 -3.31
N GLU A 244 16.49 6.50 -2.70
CA GLU A 244 15.38 5.83 -3.39
C GLU A 244 14.15 5.74 -2.51
N VAL A 245 13.01 6.02 -3.13
CA VAL A 245 11.67 5.83 -2.55
C VAL A 245 10.79 5.08 -3.54
N ILE A 246 9.95 4.19 -3.01
CA ILE A 246 8.81 3.61 -3.72
C ILE A 246 7.57 4.35 -3.24
N ILE A 247 6.86 5.03 -4.14
CA ILE A 247 5.55 5.62 -3.82
C ILE A 247 4.48 4.63 -4.23
N HIS A 248 3.67 4.21 -3.26
CA HIS A 248 2.56 3.26 -3.42
C HIS A 248 1.28 3.97 -3.86
N ASP A 249 1.07 5.20 -3.36
CA ASP A 249 -0.03 6.07 -3.75
C ASP A 249 0.36 7.55 -3.54
N VAL A 250 -0.16 8.43 -4.40
CA VAL A 250 -0.01 9.88 -4.25
C VAL A 250 -1.28 10.58 -4.73
N THR A 251 -1.84 11.44 -3.88
CA THR A 251 -3.08 12.16 -4.19
C THR A 251 -2.97 13.64 -3.88
N ILE A 252 -3.63 14.45 -4.71
CA ILE A 252 -3.86 15.88 -4.50
C ILE A 252 -5.38 16.10 -4.44
N GLY A 253 -5.92 16.75 -3.40
CA GLY A 253 -7.35 17.10 -3.35
C GLY A 253 -8.08 16.80 -2.04
N GLU A 254 -9.32 16.27 -2.11
CA GLU A 254 -10.09 15.91 -0.91
C GLU A 254 -9.28 14.96 -0.04
N ASP A 255 -9.57 14.93 1.28
CA ASP A 255 -8.92 14.02 2.22
C ASP A 255 -8.96 12.60 1.65
N ALA A 256 -7.88 12.16 1.02
CA ALA A 256 -7.49 10.77 1.10
C ALA A 256 -7.54 10.50 2.59
N GLY A 257 -8.37 9.55 2.99
CA GLY A 257 -8.40 9.11 4.37
C GLY A 257 -6.96 8.96 4.85
N THR A 258 -6.76 9.15 6.14
CA THR A 258 -5.63 8.50 6.81
C THR A 258 -5.52 7.11 6.18
N PRO A 259 -4.36 6.70 5.65
CA PRO A 259 -4.28 5.35 5.13
C PRO A 259 -4.64 4.49 6.33
N PRO A 260 -5.47 3.46 6.20
CA PRO A 260 -5.63 2.52 7.29
C PRO A 260 -4.34 1.70 7.40
N ASP A 261 -3.18 2.33 7.68
CA ASP A 261 -1.90 1.67 7.88
C ASP A 261 -1.09 2.48 8.91
N GLN A 262 -1.35 2.16 10.17
CA GLN A 262 -0.27 2.08 11.14
C GLN A 262 0.55 0.85 10.76
N ASP A 263 1.59 1.02 9.96
CA ASP A 263 2.68 0.05 9.86
C ASP A 263 3.73 0.39 10.94
N PRO A 264 3.69 -0.20 12.15
CA PRO A 264 4.94 -0.61 12.76
C PRO A 264 5.59 -1.60 11.78
N PRO A 265 6.91 -1.66 11.68
CA PRO A 265 7.56 -2.58 10.75
C PRO A 265 7.04 -4.00 11.00
N ALA A 266 6.32 -4.56 10.02
CA ALA A 266 5.77 -5.90 10.11
C ALA A 266 6.91 -6.88 10.44
N GLY A 267 6.76 -7.66 11.51
CA GLY A 267 7.62 -8.83 11.70
C GLY A 267 7.35 -9.86 10.59
N ASP A 268 8.23 -10.85 10.46
CA ASP A 268 8.07 -11.91 9.47
C ASP A 268 6.67 -12.55 9.53
N GLU A 269 6.12 -12.91 8.37
CA GLU A 269 4.84 -13.61 8.27
C GLU A 269 4.88 -14.96 9.01
N LEU A 270 3.87 -15.19 9.84
CA LEU A 270 3.69 -16.40 10.62
C LEU A 270 2.80 -17.38 9.87
N GLU A 271 3.31 -18.60 9.67
CA GLU A 271 2.56 -19.68 9.03
C GLU A 271 1.29 -20.04 9.84
N VAL A 272 0.13 -19.96 9.18
CA VAL A 272 -1.14 -20.46 9.69
C VAL A 272 -1.21 -21.98 9.46
N SER A 273 -1.41 -22.75 10.53
CA SER A 273 -1.55 -24.20 10.46
C SER A 273 -2.96 -24.67 10.14
N GLU A 274 -3.98 -23.95 10.61
CA GLU A 274 -5.39 -24.26 10.39
C GLU A 274 -6.23 -22.97 10.46
N VAL A 275 -7.27 -22.87 9.62
CA VAL A 275 -8.25 -21.79 9.67
C VAL A 275 -9.65 -22.38 9.85
N THR A 276 -10.44 -21.78 10.74
CA THR A 276 -11.83 -22.17 10.99
C THR A 276 -12.71 -20.94 11.17
N ALA A 277 -14.02 -21.07 11.00
CA ALA A 277 -14.95 -19.95 11.14
C ALA A 277 -16.25 -20.35 11.85
N SER A 278 -17.04 -19.34 12.26
CA SER A 278 -18.39 -19.51 12.83
C SER A 278 -19.38 -20.16 11.86
N GLY A 279 -19.16 -19.96 10.57
CA GLY A 279 -20.00 -20.39 9.46
C GLY A 279 -19.46 -19.84 8.13
N ASP A 280 -20.17 -20.13 7.06
CA ASP A 280 -19.91 -19.62 5.72
C ASP A 280 -21.20 -19.65 4.85
N ASP A 281 -21.22 -18.87 3.77
CA ASP A 281 -22.28 -18.87 2.76
C ASP A 281 -21.92 -19.67 1.48
N GLY A 282 -20.94 -20.58 1.58
CA GLY A 282 -20.27 -21.22 0.46
C GLY A 282 -18.98 -20.52 0.03
N ASN A 283 -18.62 -19.42 0.68
CA ASN A 283 -17.31 -18.77 0.62
C ASN A 283 -16.53 -19.19 1.87
N GLU A 284 -15.75 -20.27 1.73
CA GLU A 284 -15.07 -21.00 2.82
C GLU A 284 -13.88 -20.22 3.43
N PRO A 285 -13.51 -20.48 4.71
CA PRO A 285 -12.43 -19.77 5.40
C PRO A 285 -11.06 -19.88 4.74
N GLU A 286 -10.77 -20.96 4.02
CA GLU A 286 -9.49 -21.19 3.35
C GLU A 286 -9.19 -20.17 2.24
N ASN A 287 -10.23 -19.52 1.72
CA ASN A 287 -10.09 -18.46 0.72
C ASN A 287 -9.40 -17.22 1.26
N THR A 288 -9.19 -17.09 2.58
CA THR A 288 -8.46 -15.94 3.15
C THR A 288 -6.94 -16.15 3.22
N LEU A 289 -6.43 -17.27 2.69
CA LEU A 289 -5.01 -17.67 2.74
C LEU A 289 -4.48 -18.14 1.37
N ASP A 290 -5.20 -17.85 0.28
CA ASP A 290 -4.90 -18.37 -1.05
C ASP A 290 -4.17 -17.38 -1.98
N GLY A 291 -4.01 -16.12 -1.54
CA GLY A 291 -3.38 -15.05 -2.30
C GLY A 291 -4.25 -14.46 -3.41
N ASP A 292 -5.54 -14.80 -3.48
CA ASP A 292 -6.48 -14.36 -4.52
C ASP A 292 -7.57 -13.45 -3.95
N LEU A 293 -7.44 -12.13 -4.16
CA LEU A 293 -8.44 -11.14 -3.74
C LEU A 293 -9.82 -11.30 -4.43
N GLY A 294 -9.95 -12.21 -5.40
CA GLY A 294 -11.21 -12.58 -6.04
C GLY A 294 -12.04 -13.62 -5.28
N THR A 295 -11.43 -14.40 -4.39
CA THR A 295 -12.10 -15.33 -3.46
C THR A 295 -12.25 -14.66 -2.09
N ARG A 296 -13.08 -15.22 -1.21
CA ARG A 296 -13.29 -14.67 0.14
C ARG A 296 -13.81 -15.72 1.10
N TRP A 297 -13.71 -15.45 2.38
CA TRP A 297 -14.63 -15.98 3.39
C TRP A 297 -15.80 -15.02 3.58
N SER A 298 -17.00 -15.53 3.93
CA SER A 298 -18.13 -14.67 4.26
C SER A 298 -19.14 -15.31 5.22
N ASP A 299 -19.57 -14.56 6.22
CA ASP A 299 -20.64 -14.92 7.16
C ASP A 299 -21.49 -13.69 7.53
N GLU A 300 -22.75 -13.89 7.93
CA GLU A 300 -23.71 -12.82 8.20
C GLU A 300 -24.13 -12.79 9.67
N GLY A 301 -24.01 -11.61 10.29
CA GLY A 301 -24.48 -11.36 11.64
C GLY A 301 -23.43 -10.71 12.53
N ASP A 302 -23.90 -10.14 13.64
CA ASP A 302 -23.03 -9.54 14.65
C ASP A 302 -22.31 -10.60 15.47
N GLY A 303 -20.97 -10.57 15.47
CA GLY A 303 -20.12 -11.50 16.19
C GLY A 303 -19.78 -12.77 15.43
N VAL A 304 -19.96 -12.80 14.11
CA VAL A 304 -19.38 -13.86 13.25
C VAL A 304 -17.87 -13.77 13.30
N TRP A 305 -17.18 -14.90 13.17
CA TRP A 305 -15.74 -14.93 13.37
C TRP A 305 -15.03 -15.89 12.44
N ILE A 306 -13.77 -15.56 12.13
CA ILE A 306 -12.77 -16.44 11.52
C ILE A 306 -11.56 -16.50 12.44
N GLU A 307 -10.97 -17.68 12.59
CA GLU A 307 -9.91 -18.01 13.53
C GLU A 307 -8.77 -18.74 12.82
N TYR A 308 -7.55 -18.29 13.12
CA TYR A 308 -6.30 -18.80 12.59
C TYR A 308 -5.48 -19.44 13.73
N ASP A 309 -5.20 -20.74 13.65
CA ASP A 309 -4.30 -21.47 14.55
C ASP A 309 -2.88 -21.47 13.96
N LEU A 310 -1.91 -20.88 14.67
CA LEU A 310 -0.50 -20.83 14.28
C LEU A 310 0.27 -22.14 14.59
N GLY A 311 -0.42 -23.15 15.10
CA GLY A 311 0.12 -24.46 15.48
C GLY A 311 0.89 -24.46 16.81
N SER A 312 1.42 -23.30 17.23
CA SER A 312 2.15 -23.08 18.47
C SER A 312 2.06 -21.62 18.90
N VAL A 313 2.37 -21.33 20.17
CA VAL A 313 2.47 -19.93 20.64
C VAL A 313 3.61 -19.23 19.93
N ARG A 314 3.31 -18.08 19.31
CA ARG A 314 4.22 -17.17 18.60
C ARG A 314 4.00 -15.75 19.12
N GLN A 315 5.00 -14.89 18.92
CA GLN A 315 4.84 -13.47 19.16
C GLN A 315 4.15 -12.83 17.94
N VAL A 316 2.93 -12.34 18.11
CA VAL A 316 2.12 -11.69 17.08
C VAL A 316 2.17 -10.18 17.29
N GLY A 317 2.58 -9.43 16.26
CA GLY A 317 2.70 -7.96 16.30
C GLY A 317 1.54 -7.26 15.59
N SER A 318 1.12 -7.79 14.44
CA SER A 318 0.07 -7.22 13.60
C SER A 318 -0.69 -8.28 12.82
N VAL A 319 -1.82 -7.88 12.25
CA VAL A 319 -2.63 -8.70 11.33
C VAL A 319 -2.97 -7.87 10.11
N GLY A 320 -2.63 -8.37 8.93
CA GLY A 320 -3.11 -7.81 7.66
C GLY A 320 -4.47 -8.42 7.30
N LEU A 321 -5.44 -7.59 6.89
CA LEU A 321 -6.73 -8.05 6.35
C LEU A 321 -7.06 -7.32 5.06
N ALA A 322 -7.42 -8.06 4.01
CA ALA A 322 -8.07 -7.48 2.83
C ALA A 322 -9.58 -7.76 2.87
N TRP A 323 -10.38 -6.75 2.56
CA TRP A 323 -11.83 -6.81 2.68
C TRP A 323 -12.53 -6.89 1.33
N HIS A 324 -13.53 -7.75 1.21
CA HIS A 324 -14.37 -7.77 0.02
C HIS A 324 -15.13 -6.45 -0.10
N ARG A 325 -14.93 -5.75 -1.23
CA ARG A 325 -15.43 -4.38 -1.46
C ARG A 325 -14.94 -3.39 -0.39
N GLY A 326 -13.73 -3.61 0.12
CA GLY A 326 -13.07 -2.72 1.06
C GLY A 326 -12.82 -1.31 0.49
N ASP A 327 -12.97 -1.10 -0.82
CA ASP A 327 -12.88 0.20 -1.51
C ASP A 327 -14.22 0.97 -1.55
N THR A 328 -15.30 0.33 -1.15
CA THR A 328 -16.65 0.91 -1.16
C THR A 328 -17.41 0.68 0.15
N ARG A 329 -16.84 -0.08 1.09
CA ARG A 329 -17.43 -0.42 2.39
C ARG A 329 -16.40 -0.36 3.50
N ARG A 330 -16.80 0.17 4.66
CA ARG A 330 -16.05 -0.01 5.92
C ARG A 330 -16.66 -1.15 6.71
N HIS A 331 -15.80 -2.05 7.21
CA HIS A 331 -16.18 -3.21 8.02
C HIS A 331 -15.83 -2.94 9.47
N ASP A 332 -16.76 -3.19 10.39
CA ASP A 332 -16.54 -3.05 11.84
C ASP A 332 -16.10 -4.40 12.42
N PHE A 333 -15.00 -4.44 13.17
CA PHE A 333 -14.43 -5.70 13.65
C PHE A 333 -13.53 -5.55 14.88
N GLU A 334 -13.26 -6.70 15.50
CA GLU A 334 -12.24 -6.88 16.53
C GLU A 334 -11.19 -7.90 16.10
N ILE A 335 -9.96 -7.71 16.55
CA ILE A 335 -8.91 -8.73 16.51
C ILE A 335 -8.66 -9.20 17.94
N ARG A 336 -8.76 -10.50 18.16
CA ARG A 336 -8.55 -11.15 19.45
C ARG A 336 -7.43 -12.19 19.35
N THR A 337 -6.65 -12.30 20.41
CA THR A 337 -5.57 -13.30 20.55
C THR A 337 -5.83 -14.24 21.71
N SER A 338 -5.39 -15.50 21.59
CA SER A 338 -5.48 -16.51 22.66
C SER A 338 -4.33 -17.52 22.61
N ASP A 339 -3.92 -18.03 23.76
CA ASP A 339 -2.98 -19.16 23.89
C ASP A 339 -3.67 -20.53 23.82
N ASP A 340 -4.95 -20.59 24.19
CA ASP A 340 -5.68 -21.84 24.44
C ASP A 340 -6.98 -22.00 23.65
N GLY A 341 -7.38 -20.98 22.88
CA GLY A 341 -8.58 -20.97 22.06
C GLY A 341 -9.87 -20.73 22.85
N THR A 342 -9.79 -20.53 24.17
CA THR A 342 -10.94 -20.36 25.06
C THR A 342 -10.94 -19.03 25.80
N ASP A 343 -9.79 -18.58 26.31
CA ASP A 343 -9.62 -17.28 26.95
C ASP A 343 -9.05 -16.28 25.94
N TRP A 344 -9.83 -15.25 25.62
CA TRP A 344 -9.53 -14.31 24.54
C TRP A 344 -9.23 -12.92 25.07
N THR A 345 -8.23 -12.27 24.48
CA THR A 345 -7.91 -10.86 24.72
C THR A 345 -8.13 -10.07 23.44
N THR A 346 -8.99 -9.05 23.47
CA THR A 346 -9.13 -8.09 22.36
C THR A 346 -7.87 -7.21 22.29
N ARG A 347 -7.26 -7.19 21.12
CA ARG A 347 -6.02 -6.45 20.81
C ARG A 347 -6.28 -5.25 19.91
N TYR A 348 -7.31 -5.34 19.08
CA TYR A 348 -7.77 -4.27 18.21
C TYR A 348 -9.31 -4.29 18.18
N GLU A 349 -9.92 -3.11 18.14
CA GLU A 349 -11.35 -2.90 17.92
C GLU A 349 -11.50 -1.62 17.11
N GLY A 350 -12.16 -1.69 15.96
CA GLY A 350 -12.24 -0.57 15.04
C GLY A 350 -12.97 -0.89 13.73
N SER A 351 -12.76 -0.03 12.73
CA SER A 351 -13.33 -0.19 11.40
C SER A 351 -12.23 -0.19 10.34
N SER A 352 -12.44 -0.91 9.25
CA SER A 352 -11.57 -0.82 8.07
C SER A 352 -11.66 0.56 7.39
N GLY A 353 -10.66 0.92 6.59
CA GLY A 353 -10.56 2.26 5.98
C GLY A 353 -11.67 2.55 4.98
N GLY A 354 -12.06 1.56 4.18
CA GLY A 354 -13.14 1.71 3.19
C GLY A 354 -12.70 2.29 1.85
N GLU A 355 -11.40 2.27 1.57
CA GLU A 355 -10.78 2.93 0.41
C GLU A 355 -9.96 1.98 -0.47
N THR A 356 -9.78 0.72 -0.07
CA THR A 356 -8.89 -0.22 -0.78
C THR A 356 -9.43 -1.66 -0.79
N LEU A 357 -9.13 -2.39 -1.87
CA LEU A 357 -9.30 -3.85 -1.93
C LEU A 357 -8.05 -4.60 -1.45
N ARG A 358 -6.95 -3.88 -1.22
CA ARG A 358 -5.69 -4.46 -0.73
C ARG A 358 -5.75 -4.69 0.77
N GLU A 359 -4.75 -5.42 1.26
CA GLU A 359 -4.54 -5.66 2.69
C GLU A 359 -4.31 -4.35 3.45
N GLU A 360 -5.04 -4.19 4.55
CA GLU A 360 -4.84 -3.15 5.57
C GLU A 360 -4.20 -3.81 6.80
N VAL A 361 -3.15 -3.23 7.37
CA VAL A 361 -2.40 -3.82 8.51
C VAL A 361 -2.81 -3.20 9.84
N TYR A 362 -3.21 -4.05 10.78
CA TYR A 362 -3.67 -3.65 12.10
C TYR A 362 -2.66 -4.06 13.18
N ALA A 363 -1.96 -3.09 13.74
CA ALA A 363 -1.07 -3.27 14.87
C ALA A 363 -1.84 -3.70 16.14
N LEU A 364 -1.31 -4.67 16.87
CA LEU A 364 -1.93 -5.21 18.10
C LEU A 364 -1.41 -4.54 19.39
N GLY A 365 -0.67 -3.43 19.25
CA GLY A 365 0.08 -2.79 20.32
C GLY A 365 1.41 -3.52 20.59
N GLU A 366 1.75 -3.68 21.87
CA GLU A 366 2.92 -4.49 22.26
C GLU A 366 2.78 -5.94 21.76
N PRO A 367 3.82 -6.53 21.14
CA PRO A 367 3.72 -7.87 20.61
C PRO A 367 3.25 -8.90 21.65
N ALA A 368 2.28 -9.71 21.25
CA ALA A 368 1.61 -10.64 22.15
C ALA A 368 2.01 -12.08 21.85
N ASP A 369 2.37 -12.84 22.88
CA ASP A 369 2.38 -14.30 22.79
C ASP A 369 0.95 -14.78 22.55
N ALA A 370 0.73 -15.50 21.45
CA ALA A 370 -0.55 -16.09 21.07
C ALA A 370 -0.35 -17.31 20.18
N ARG A 371 -1.24 -18.31 20.31
CA ARG A 371 -1.36 -19.41 19.34
C ARG A 371 -2.49 -19.16 18.34
N TYR A 372 -3.55 -18.50 18.78
CA TYR A 372 -4.75 -18.27 18.00
C TYR A 372 -4.96 -16.77 17.80
N VAL A 373 -5.31 -16.40 16.57
CA VAL A 373 -5.79 -15.07 16.21
C VAL A 373 -7.21 -15.20 15.66
N ARG A 374 -8.14 -14.40 16.15
CA ARG A 374 -9.54 -14.42 15.73
C ARG A 374 -9.99 -13.03 15.33
N ILE A 375 -10.59 -12.94 14.15
CA ILE A 375 -11.25 -11.74 13.65
C ILE A 375 -12.74 -11.91 13.90
N VAL A 376 -13.34 -10.95 14.61
CA VAL A 376 -14.76 -10.96 14.95
C VAL A 376 -15.40 -9.78 14.24
N GLY A 377 -16.27 -10.05 13.27
CA GLY A 377 -16.93 -9.01 12.49
C GLY A 377 -18.30 -8.64 13.05
N SER A 378 -18.66 -7.37 12.87
CA SER A 378 -19.93 -6.76 13.29
C SER A 378 -20.67 -6.09 12.12
N GLY A 379 -20.38 -6.53 10.88
CA GLY A 379 -20.98 -6.03 9.66
C GLY A 379 -20.16 -4.92 9.00
N ASN A 380 -20.81 -4.20 8.09
CA ASN A 380 -20.21 -3.12 7.31
C ASN A 380 -21.22 -2.00 7.03
N THR A 381 -20.75 -0.93 6.42
CA THR A 381 -21.57 0.26 6.10
C THR A 381 -22.82 -0.01 5.24
N ASP A 382 -22.88 -1.13 4.52
CA ASP A 382 -24.03 -1.50 3.69
C ASP A 382 -24.98 -2.50 4.38
N ASN A 383 -24.46 -3.44 5.17
CA ASN A 383 -25.21 -4.60 5.68
C ASN A 383 -24.42 -5.36 6.76
N ASP A 384 -25.03 -6.40 7.33
CA ASP A 384 -24.50 -7.17 8.47
C ASP A 384 -23.49 -8.27 8.07
N TRP A 385 -22.96 -8.25 6.85
CA TRP A 385 -21.99 -9.26 6.39
C TRP A 385 -20.56 -8.89 6.78
N THR A 386 -19.79 -9.91 7.18
CA THR A 386 -18.33 -9.83 7.26
C THR A 386 -17.76 -10.63 6.10
N SER A 387 -16.86 -10.03 5.33
CA SER A 387 -16.32 -10.67 4.13
C SER A 387 -14.85 -10.30 3.93
N ILE A 388 -13.97 -11.28 4.17
CA ILE A 388 -12.51 -11.10 4.14
C ILE A 388 -11.97 -11.87 2.93
N THR A 389 -11.16 -11.20 2.11
CA THR A 389 -10.54 -11.80 0.91
C THR A 389 -9.14 -12.35 1.19
N GLU A 390 -8.38 -11.75 2.11
CA GLU A 390 -7.03 -12.22 2.45
C GLU A 390 -6.69 -11.89 3.91
N THR A 391 -5.82 -12.68 4.55
CA THR A 391 -5.32 -12.42 5.89
C THR A 391 -3.87 -12.86 6.06
N ARG A 392 -3.03 -11.99 6.63
CA ARG A 392 -1.68 -12.34 7.10
C ARG A 392 -1.53 -12.12 8.59
N ILE A 393 -0.90 -13.07 9.27
CA ILE A 393 -0.52 -12.93 10.68
C ILE A 393 0.97 -12.62 10.74
N LEU A 394 1.34 -11.51 11.37
CA LEU A 394 2.69 -10.97 11.32
C LEU A 394 3.35 -11.00 12.70
N GLY A 395 4.65 -11.33 12.73
CA GLY A 395 5.43 -11.43 13.96
C GLY A 395 5.60 -10.09 14.70
N GLY A 396 5.93 -10.13 15.98
CA GLY A 396 6.48 -8.98 16.70
C GLY A 396 7.93 -8.70 16.31
N GLN A 397 8.34 -7.44 16.28
CA GLN A 397 9.76 -7.07 16.24
C GLN A 397 10.27 -6.86 17.67
N ASP A 398 11.47 -7.40 17.96
CA ASP A 398 12.19 -7.21 19.24
C ASP A 398 12.76 -5.80 19.43
#